data_AF-A0A7S3WZK2-F1
#
_entry.id   AF-A0A7S3WZK2-F1
#
_cell.length_a   1.000
_cell.length_b   1.000
_cell.length_c   1.000
_cell.angle_alpha   90.00
_cell.angle_beta   90.00
_cell.angle_gamma   90.00
#
_symmetry.space_group_name_H-M   'P 1'
#
loop_
_entity.id
_entity.type
_entity.pdbx_description
1 polymer ?
#
loop_
_entity_poly.entity_id
_entity_poly.type
_entity_poly.pdbx_seq_one_letter_code
_entity_poly.pdbx_strand_id
1 'polypeptide(L)'
;GDGHSLALTADGAFWSWGGGGEGQLGHGIEQNQPLPKKIEALAGQRTIAVGAGYFHSLAVTADGTLRSWGEGTYGKLGHGDWQDQLLPMKVEAFAGQRVFAVSAGTSHSIALTADGAVFTS
;
A
#
# COMPACT_ATOMS: atom_id res chain seq x y z
N GLY A 1 -1.78 5.10 9.60
CA GLY A 1 -0.91 4.11 10.22
C GLY A 1 -0.51 4.63 11.58
N ASP A 2 0.54 4.06 12.16
CA ASP A 2 1.03 4.46 13.49
C ASP A 2 1.88 5.73 13.43
N GLY A 3 2.85 5.77 12.51
CA GLY A 3 3.70 6.94 12.27
C GLY A 3 3.43 7.70 10.96
N HIS A 4 2.58 7.19 10.06
CA HIS A 4 2.39 7.75 8.73
C HIS A 4 0.91 7.86 8.33
N SER A 5 0.65 8.76 7.40
CA SER A 5 -0.69 9.08 6.87
C SER A 5 -0.72 8.89 5.36
N LEU A 6 -1.88 8.45 4.87
CA LEU A 6 -2.19 8.24 3.46
C LEU A 6 -3.47 9.02 3.14
N ALA A 7 -3.51 9.71 2.00
CA ALA A 7 -4.71 10.42 1.55
C ALA A 7 -4.93 10.29 0.04
N LEU A 8 -6.20 10.10 -0.33
CA LEU A 8 -6.67 9.99 -1.70
C LEU A 8 -7.53 11.20 -2.03
N THR A 9 -7.24 11.89 -3.12
CA THR A 9 -8.06 12.97 -3.66
C THR A 9 -9.08 12.44 -4.66
N ALA A 10 -10.15 13.20 -4.92
CA ALA A 10 -11.25 12.77 -5.80
C ALA A 10 -10.83 12.50 -7.26
N ASP A 11 -9.77 13.17 -7.72
CA ASP A 11 -9.13 12.97 -9.02
C ASP A 11 -8.21 11.72 -9.06
N GLY A 12 -8.10 11.00 -7.95
CA GLY A 12 -7.32 9.76 -7.83
C GLY A 12 -5.84 9.99 -7.51
N ALA A 13 -5.40 11.23 -7.25
CA ALA A 13 -4.03 11.46 -6.78
C ALA A 13 -3.87 10.94 -5.34
N PHE A 14 -2.71 10.35 -5.09
CA PHE A 14 -2.43 9.65 -3.85
C PHE A 14 -1.20 10.23 -3.16
N TRP A 15 -1.36 10.51 -1.87
CA TRP A 15 -0.43 11.30 -1.08
C TRP A 15 -0.08 10.57 0.21
N SER A 16 1.15 10.76 0.67
CA SER A 16 1.66 10.19 1.92
C SER A 16 2.57 11.18 2.65
N TRP A 17 2.56 11.10 3.98
CA TRP A 17 3.44 11.88 4.86
C TRP A 17 3.58 11.23 6.24
N GLY A 18 4.49 11.78 7.05
CA GLY A 18 4.85 11.28 8.38
C GLY A 18 6.16 10.49 8.36
N GLY A 19 6.23 9.43 9.17
CA GLY A 19 7.36 8.52 9.27
C GLY A 19 7.60 7.75 7.97
N GLY A 20 8.84 7.75 7.49
CA GLY A 20 9.24 7.13 6.22
C GLY A 20 10.47 6.23 6.32
N GLY A 21 10.92 5.89 7.52
CA GLY A 21 12.17 5.15 7.74
C GLY A 21 12.21 3.73 7.15
N GLU A 22 11.05 3.11 6.92
CA GLU A 22 10.94 1.76 6.35
C GLU A 22 10.40 1.80 4.91
N GLY A 23 10.42 2.97 4.27
CA GLY A 23 9.88 3.15 2.92
C GLY A 23 8.35 3.16 2.82
N GLN A 24 7.60 3.15 3.93
CA GLN A 24 6.12 3.10 3.97
C GLN A 24 5.41 4.26 3.26
N LEU A 25 6.14 5.32 2.90
CA LEU A 25 5.63 6.45 2.12
C LEU A 25 5.70 6.22 0.60
N GLY A 26 6.42 5.20 0.12
CA GLY A 26 6.37 4.81 -1.29
C GLY A 26 7.04 5.80 -2.25
N HIS A 27 7.97 6.62 -1.75
CA HIS A 27 8.68 7.63 -2.54
C HIS A 27 10.06 7.16 -3.05
N GLY A 28 10.41 5.89 -2.86
CA GLY A 28 11.72 5.34 -3.23
C GLY A 28 12.86 5.75 -2.31
N ILE A 29 12.55 6.28 -1.12
CA ILE A 29 13.51 6.78 -0.13
C ILE A 29 13.03 6.47 1.29
N GLU A 30 13.97 6.33 2.21
CA GLU A 30 13.75 6.07 3.64
C GLU A 30 13.79 7.38 4.46
N GLN A 31 12.95 8.35 4.10
CA GLN A 31 12.95 9.68 4.73
C GLN A 31 11.56 10.13 5.12
N ASN A 32 11.46 10.66 6.33
CA ASN A 32 10.24 11.30 6.82
C ASN A 32 9.82 12.45 5.90
N GLN A 33 8.52 12.57 5.67
CA GLN A 33 7.94 13.68 4.93
C GLN A 33 7.05 14.47 5.90
N PRO A 34 7.45 15.68 6.33
CA PRO A 34 6.64 16.46 7.28
C PRO A 34 5.35 17.00 6.66
N LEU A 35 5.25 17.01 5.33
CA LEU A 35 4.11 17.52 4.57
C LEU A 35 3.64 16.46 3.56
N PRO A 36 2.35 16.47 3.19
CA PRO A 36 1.82 15.62 2.13
C PRO A 36 2.67 15.68 0.86
N LYS A 37 3.17 14.52 0.43
CA LYS A 37 3.90 14.36 -0.82
C LYS A 37 3.19 13.35 -1.71
N LYS A 38 3.08 13.67 -3.00
CA LYS A 38 2.42 12.81 -3.97
C LYS A 38 3.27 11.56 -4.23
N ILE A 39 2.61 10.41 -4.32
CA ILE A 39 3.25 9.14 -4.68
C ILE A 39 3.28 9.04 -6.21
N GLU A 40 4.34 9.55 -6.83
CA GLU A 40 4.44 9.60 -8.30
C GLU A 40 4.46 8.22 -8.96
N ALA A 41 4.87 7.17 -8.24
CA ALA A 41 4.81 5.79 -8.73
C ALA A 41 3.39 5.29 -9.02
N LEU A 42 2.37 5.99 -8.50
CA LEU A 42 0.95 5.71 -8.73
C LEU A 42 0.26 6.81 -9.56
N ALA A 43 1.02 7.78 -10.09
CA ALA A 43 0.47 8.81 -10.96
C ALA A 43 -0.18 8.19 -12.20
N GLY A 44 -1.34 8.73 -12.60
CA GLY A 44 -2.12 8.23 -13.73
C GLY A 44 -2.91 6.95 -13.44
N GLN A 45 -2.76 6.34 -12.26
CA GLN A 45 -3.56 5.21 -11.83
C GLN A 45 -4.55 5.67 -10.76
N ARG A 46 -5.84 5.54 -11.05
CA ARG A 46 -6.88 5.91 -10.08
C ARG A 46 -6.87 4.92 -8.93
N THR A 47 -6.38 5.35 -7.77
CA THR A 47 -6.49 4.58 -6.53
C THR A 47 -7.91 4.68 -5.99
N ILE A 48 -8.46 3.58 -5.46
CA ILE A 48 -9.84 3.48 -4.97
C ILE A 48 -9.94 3.07 -3.50
N ALA A 49 -8.91 2.40 -2.97
CA ALA A 49 -8.84 2.01 -1.57
C ALA A 49 -7.38 2.01 -1.11
N VAL A 50 -7.16 2.35 0.16
CA VAL A 50 -5.84 2.45 0.77
C VAL A 50 -5.87 1.90 2.19
N GLY A 51 -4.76 1.33 2.64
CA GLY A 51 -4.58 0.84 4.00
C GLY A 51 -3.21 1.25 4.53
N ALA A 52 -3.16 1.77 5.76
CA ALA A 52 -1.92 2.23 6.38
C ALA A 52 -1.65 1.42 7.65
N GLY A 53 -0.67 0.51 7.60
CA GLY A 53 -0.25 -0.31 8.73
C GLY A 53 0.73 0.42 9.66
N TYR A 54 1.51 -0.34 10.42
CA TYR A 54 2.56 0.22 11.28
C TYR A 54 3.69 0.81 10.42
N PHE A 55 4.33 -0.05 9.62
CA PHE A 55 5.45 0.29 8.73
C PHE A 55 5.22 -0.13 7.27
N HIS A 56 3.98 -0.40 6.87
CA HIS A 56 3.64 -0.73 5.50
C HIS A 56 2.35 -0.04 5.06
N SER A 57 2.17 -0.01 3.75
CA SER A 57 1.05 0.64 3.08
C SER A 57 0.52 -0.25 1.97
N LEU A 58 -0.79 -0.14 1.74
CA LEU A 58 -1.53 -0.86 0.71
C LEU A 58 -2.32 0.15 -0.13
N ALA A 59 -2.42 -0.12 -1.43
CA ALA A 59 -3.32 0.59 -2.33
C ALA A 59 -3.95 -0.37 -3.32
N VAL A 60 -5.20 -0.09 -3.66
CA VAL A 60 -5.94 -0.77 -4.72
C VAL A 60 -6.28 0.24 -5.79
N THR A 61 -5.90 -0.06 -7.04
CA THR A 61 -6.25 0.77 -8.20
C THR A 61 -7.61 0.38 -8.78
N ALA A 62 -8.21 1.23 -9.61
CA ALA A 62 -9.58 1.06 -10.12
C ALA A 62 -9.76 -0.19 -11.01
N ASP A 63 -8.66 -0.68 -11.60
CA ASP A 63 -8.59 -1.95 -12.32
C ASP A 63 -8.59 -3.18 -11.39
N GLY A 64 -8.52 -2.97 -10.07
CA GLY A 64 -8.49 -4.00 -9.04
C GLY A 64 -7.09 -4.48 -8.65
N THR A 65 -6.02 -3.87 -9.19
CA THR A 65 -4.66 -4.26 -8.86
C THR A 65 -4.31 -3.87 -7.41
N LEU A 66 -3.90 -4.86 -6.61
CA LEU A 66 -3.35 -4.65 -5.28
C LEU A 66 -1.86 -4.31 -5.36
N ARG A 67 -1.46 -3.26 -4.65
CA ARG A 67 -0.07 -2.87 -4.45
C ARG A 67 0.25 -2.71 -2.97
N SER A 68 1.48 -3.06 -2.61
CA SER A 68 2.01 -2.98 -1.24
C SER A 68 3.43 -2.41 -1.26
N TRP A 69 3.79 -1.70 -0.19
CA TRP A 69 5.14 -1.18 0.03
C TRP A 69 5.38 -0.85 1.51
N GLY A 70 6.64 -0.55 1.86
CA GLY A 70 7.14 -0.38 3.22
C GLY A 70 7.91 -1.62 3.69
N GLU A 71 7.85 -1.88 5.00
CA GLU A 71 8.55 -3.00 5.65
C GLU A 71 8.00 -4.36 5.20
N GLY A 72 8.90 -5.28 4.84
CA GLY A 72 8.63 -6.65 4.36
C GLY A 72 8.60 -7.73 5.43
N THR A 73 9.02 -7.43 6.67
CA THR A 73 9.13 -8.39 7.78
C THR A 73 7.83 -9.21 7.95
N TYR A 74 7.96 -10.52 8.17
CA TYR A 74 6.86 -11.49 8.25
C TYR A 74 6.06 -11.71 6.95
N GLY A 75 6.49 -11.16 5.82
CA GLY A 75 5.80 -11.35 4.53
C GLY A 75 4.53 -10.51 4.38
N LYS A 76 4.36 -9.47 5.19
CA LYS A 76 3.15 -8.63 5.23
C LYS A 76 2.82 -7.89 3.92
N LEU A 77 3.80 -7.81 3.00
CA LEU A 77 3.61 -7.26 1.65
C LEU A 77 3.09 -8.31 0.65
N GLY A 78 3.16 -9.61 0.94
CA GLY A 78 2.60 -10.66 0.08
C GLY A 78 3.40 -10.94 -1.20
N HIS A 79 4.68 -10.56 -1.28
CA HIS A 79 5.54 -10.80 -2.44
C HIS A 79 6.21 -12.19 -2.45
N GLY A 80 5.96 -13.03 -1.44
CA GLY A 80 6.59 -14.35 -1.31
C GLY A 80 8.00 -14.32 -0.71
N ASP A 81 8.42 -13.16 -0.21
CA ASP A 81 9.67 -12.94 0.51
C ASP A 81 9.45 -12.01 1.72
N TRP A 82 10.53 -11.61 2.38
CA TRP A 82 10.52 -10.69 3.53
C TRP A 82 11.24 -9.37 3.22
N GLN A 83 11.33 -8.99 1.94
CA GLN A 83 12.08 -7.80 1.52
C GLN A 83 11.23 -6.54 1.60
N ASP A 84 11.84 -5.45 2.06
CA ASP A 84 11.22 -4.13 2.07
C ASP A 84 11.04 -3.62 0.63
N GLN A 85 10.00 -2.81 0.45
CA GLN A 85 9.70 -2.19 -0.84
C GLN A 85 9.59 -0.69 -0.66
N LEU A 86 10.52 0.07 -1.23
CA LEU A 86 10.52 1.54 -1.12
C LEU A 86 9.53 2.22 -2.08
N LEU A 87 8.99 1.46 -3.04
CA LEU A 87 8.01 1.90 -4.02
C LEU A 87 6.82 0.94 -4.05
N PRO A 88 5.62 1.42 -4.39
CA PRO A 88 4.44 0.57 -4.58
C PRO A 88 4.69 -0.56 -5.59
N MET A 89 4.74 -1.79 -5.09
CA MET A 89 4.94 -3.00 -5.90
C MET A 89 3.63 -3.78 -6.03
N LYS A 90 3.38 -4.35 -7.21
CA LYS A 90 2.21 -5.19 -7.47
C LYS A 90 2.32 -6.52 -6.71
N VAL A 91 1.23 -6.93 -6.08
CA VAL A 91 1.14 -8.23 -5.40
C VAL A 91 0.68 -9.29 -6.41
N GLU A 92 1.62 -10.05 -6.98
CA GLU A 92 1.32 -11.01 -8.06
C GLU A 92 0.42 -12.18 -7.62
N ALA A 93 0.34 -12.48 -6.32
CA ALA A 93 -0.58 -13.49 -5.80
C ALA A 93 -2.07 -13.19 -6.11
N PHE A 94 -2.40 -11.92 -6.37
CA PHE A 94 -3.75 -11.47 -6.76
C PHE A 94 -3.90 -11.19 -8.26
N ALA A 95 -2.91 -11.56 -9.08
CA ALA A 95 -3.01 -11.36 -10.52
C ALA A 95 -4.24 -12.09 -11.10
N GLY A 96 -5.07 -11.37 -11.85
CA GLY A 96 -6.32 -11.89 -12.40
C GLY A 96 -7.50 -11.89 -11.43
N GLN A 97 -7.29 -11.54 -10.16
CA GLN A 97 -8.35 -11.27 -9.19
C GLN A 97 -8.57 -9.76 -9.07
N ARG A 98 -9.83 -9.36 -8.93
CA ARG A 98 -10.17 -7.97 -8.64
C ARG A 98 -10.22 -7.79 -7.13
N VAL A 99 -9.51 -6.82 -6.57
CA VAL A 99 -9.62 -6.40 -5.16
C VAL A 99 -10.42 -5.07 -5.10
N PHE A 100 -11.23 -4.82 -4.06
CA PHE A 100 -11.89 -3.50 -3.85
C PHE A 100 -11.58 -2.86 -2.51
N ALA A 101 -11.24 -3.67 -1.50
CA ALA A 101 -11.02 -3.16 -0.16
C ALA A 101 -9.77 -3.78 0.44
N VAL A 102 -9.06 -2.94 1.19
CA VAL A 102 -7.89 -3.33 1.97
C VAL A 102 -8.00 -2.76 3.37
N SER A 103 -7.45 -3.49 4.34
CA SER A 103 -7.20 -2.99 5.69
C SER A 103 -5.80 -3.40 6.10
N ALA A 104 -5.12 -2.56 6.87
CA ALA A 104 -3.78 -2.83 7.38
C ALA A 104 -3.80 -2.67 8.90
N GLY A 105 -3.45 -3.75 9.61
CA GLY A 105 -3.19 -3.75 11.04
C GLY A 105 -1.72 -3.47 11.35
N THR A 106 -1.31 -3.74 12.59
CA THR A 106 0.07 -3.50 13.04
C THR A 106 1.10 -4.32 12.23
N SER A 107 0.80 -5.60 11.99
CA SER A 107 1.69 -6.50 11.25
C SER A 107 0.98 -7.35 10.19
N HIS A 108 -0.32 -7.13 9.98
CA HIS A 108 -1.12 -7.93 9.05
C HIS A 108 -1.83 -7.05 8.03
N SER A 109 -2.09 -7.64 6.86
CA SER A 109 -2.82 -7.01 5.76
C SER A 109 -4.03 -7.85 5.41
N ILE A 110 -5.17 -7.21 5.16
CA ILE A 110 -6.39 -7.87 4.72
C ILE A 110 -6.78 -7.33 3.35
N ALA A 111 -7.07 -8.20 2.40
CA ALA A 111 -7.64 -7.86 1.09
C ALA A 111 -8.96 -8.59 0.88
N LEU A 112 -9.96 -7.89 0.34
CA LEU A 112 -11.27 -8.44 -0.04
C LEU A 112 -11.39 -8.47 -1.57
N THR A 113 -11.72 -9.64 -2.12
CA THR A 113 -11.94 -9.91 -3.55
C THR A 113 -13.44 -10.07 -3.91
N ALA A 114 -13.79 -10.08 -5.21
CA ALA A 114 -15.10 -9.61 -5.71
C ALA A 114 -16.15 -10.69 -5.59
N ASP A 115 -15.62 -11.90 -5.62
CA ASP A 115 -16.19 -13.17 -5.24
C ASP A 115 -16.34 -13.34 -3.72
N GLY A 116 -15.91 -12.35 -2.92
CA GLY A 116 -16.08 -12.34 -1.46
C GLY A 116 -14.97 -13.07 -0.69
N ALA A 117 -13.88 -13.49 -1.33
CA ALA A 117 -12.77 -14.10 -0.61
C ALA A 117 -11.97 -13.04 0.19
N VAL A 118 -11.55 -13.44 1.38
CA VAL A 118 -10.76 -12.63 2.31
C VAL A 118 -9.39 -13.27 2.45
N PHE A 119 -8.35 -12.48 2.20
CA PHE A 119 -6.97 -12.92 2.30
C PHE A 119 -6.26 -12.15 3.40
N THR A 120 -5.47 -12.85 4.21
CA THR A 120 -4.70 -12.27 5.31
C THR A 120 -3.23 -12.67 5.17
N SER A 121 -2.32 -11.72 5.41
CA SER A 121 -0.88 -11.99 5.63
C SER A 121 -0.46 -11.58 7.03
#